data_AF-A0A1V4PK47-F1
#
_entry.id   AF-A0A1V4PK47-F1
#
_cell.length_a   1.000
_cell.length_b   1.000
_cell.length_c   1.000
_cell.angle_alpha   90.00
_cell.angle_beta   90.00
_cell.angle_gamma   90.00
#
_symmetry.space_group_name_H-M   'P 1'
#
loop_
_entity.id
_entity.type
_entity.pdbx_description
1 polymer ?
#
loop_
_entity_poly.entity_id
_entity_poly.type
_entity_poly.pdbx_seq_one_letter_code
_entity_poly.pdbx_strand_id
1 'polypeptide(L)'
;MIVEFVAAYRDEHGVDPICAALRDTAAQIASSTVRAHLSPHKTEAPRAVRDREMLGEIRTVHADNLGVYGARKVHAELCRKGFGVARCTVERLMKADGLQGIPRLKTRKTTRSEGAETPQPADRVKRQFTAQAPNALWVADLTYIRTHSGW
;
A
#
# COMPACT_ATOMS: atom_id res chain seq x y z
N MET A 1 -29.46 -4.08 -14.42
CA MET A 1 -29.44 -2.60 -14.61
C MET A 1 -29.37 -2.28 -16.11
N ILE A 2 -30.40 -1.63 -16.69
CA ILE A 2 -30.62 -1.22 -18.12
C ILE A 2 -29.79 -1.92 -19.22
N VAL A 3 -28.46 -1.82 -19.24
CA VAL A 3 -27.59 -2.50 -20.21
C VAL A 3 -27.79 -4.01 -20.23
N GLU A 4 -28.03 -4.66 -19.08
CA GLU A 4 -28.34 -6.10 -19.02
C GLU A 4 -29.68 -6.45 -19.69
N PHE A 5 -30.67 -5.56 -19.56
CA PHE A 5 -31.95 -5.69 -20.25
C PHE A 5 -31.74 -5.55 -21.77
N VAL A 6 -31.01 -4.52 -22.21
CA VAL A 6 -30.69 -4.39 -23.64
C VAL A 6 -29.88 -5.60 -24.14
N ALA A 7 -28.96 -6.12 -23.35
CA ALA A 7 -28.16 -7.31 -23.69
C ALA A 7 -29.02 -8.56 -23.90
N ALA A 8 -30.06 -8.75 -23.08
CA ALA A 8 -30.95 -9.91 -23.15
C ALA A 8 -31.86 -9.91 -24.40
N TYR A 9 -32.29 -8.73 -24.86
CA TYR A 9 -33.24 -8.60 -25.98
C TYR A 9 -32.62 -8.09 -27.28
N ARG A 10 -31.31 -7.77 -27.30
CA ARG A 10 -30.64 -7.21 -28.51
C ARG A 10 -30.68 -8.15 -29.71
N ASP A 11 -30.69 -9.47 -29.48
CA ASP A 11 -30.62 -10.45 -30.56
C ASP A 11 -31.99 -10.57 -31.27
N GLU A 12 -33.07 -10.20 -30.58
CA GLU A 12 -34.45 -10.20 -31.11
C GLU A 12 -34.84 -8.83 -31.70
N HIS A 13 -34.50 -7.72 -31.04
CA HIS A 13 -34.99 -6.39 -31.41
C HIS A 13 -33.91 -5.40 -31.88
N GLY A 14 -32.63 -5.75 -31.73
CA GLY A 14 -31.52 -4.84 -32.00
C GLY A 14 -31.32 -3.76 -30.92
N VAL A 15 -30.09 -3.25 -30.80
CA VAL A 15 -29.73 -2.27 -29.75
C VAL A 15 -30.41 -0.91 -29.97
N ASP A 16 -30.44 -0.40 -31.20
CA ASP A 16 -31.00 0.93 -31.49
C ASP A 16 -32.52 1.02 -31.27
N PRO A 17 -33.33 0.03 -31.69
CA PRO A 17 -34.78 0.06 -31.43
C PRO A 17 -35.12 0.02 -29.95
N ILE A 18 -34.41 -0.81 -29.16
CA ILE A 18 -34.58 -0.85 -27.71
C ILE A 18 -34.22 0.51 -27.08
N CYS A 19 -33.07 1.09 -27.45
CA CYS A 19 -32.65 2.41 -26.92
C CYS A 19 -33.59 3.54 -27.37
N ALA A 20 -34.18 3.44 -28.56
CA ALA A 20 -35.18 4.38 -29.04
C ALA A 20 -36.48 4.31 -28.23
N ALA A 21 -36.97 3.10 -27.91
CA ALA A 21 -38.16 2.91 -27.09
C ALA A 21 -37.98 3.40 -25.64
N LEU A 22 -36.75 3.33 -25.12
CA LEU A 22 -36.42 3.81 -23.77
C LEU A 22 -36.18 5.33 -23.69
N ARG A 23 -36.16 6.04 -24.82
CA ARG A 23 -35.71 7.44 -24.91
C ARG A 23 -36.46 8.39 -23.98
N ASP A 24 -37.76 8.20 -23.80
CA ASP A 24 -38.63 9.10 -23.02
C ASP A 24 -38.96 8.52 -21.64
N THR A 25 -38.21 7.51 -21.20
CA THR A 25 -38.39 6.85 -19.90
C THR A 25 -37.24 7.20 -18.96
N ALA A 26 -37.41 6.90 -17.66
CA ALA A 26 -36.32 6.98 -16.69
C ALA A 26 -35.14 6.04 -16.99
N ALA A 27 -35.30 5.10 -17.93
CA ALA A 27 -34.28 4.15 -18.36
C ALA A 27 -33.56 4.56 -19.67
N GLN A 28 -33.61 5.84 -20.05
CA GLN A 28 -32.92 6.37 -21.22
C GLN A 28 -31.42 6.03 -21.20
N ILE A 29 -30.93 5.45 -22.29
CA ILE A 29 -29.52 5.14 -22.49
C ILE A 29 -29.13 5.34 -23.95
N ALA A 30 -27.92 5.87 -24.20
CA ALA A 30 -27.41 6.01 -25.55
C ALA A 30 -26.95 4.65 -26.12
N SER A 31 -27.31 4.36 -27.37
CA SER A 31 -26.88 3.13 -28.05
C SER A 31 -25.36 2.97 -28.10
N SER A 32 -24.61 4.09 -28.18
CA SER A 32 -23.15 4.09 -28.13
C SER A 32 -22.61 3.56 -26.80
N THR A 33 -23.22 3.92 -25.68
CA THR A 33 -22.89 3.42 -24.34
C THR A 33 -23.15 1.92 -24.24
N VAL A 34 -24.29 1.45 -24.75
CA VAL A 34 -24.62 0.01 -24.77
C VAL A 34 -23.63 -0.76 -25.64
N ARG A 35 -23.36 -0.29 -26.86
CA ARG A 35 -22.38 -0.92 -27.76
C ARG A 35 -20.97 -0.95 -27.17
N ALA A 36 -20.53 0.14 -26.55
CA ALA A 36 -19.23 0.20 -25.88
C ALA A 36 -19.14 -0.79 -24.71
N HIS A 37 -20.22 -0.98 -23.96
CA HIS A 37 -20.28 -1.92 -22.85
C HIS A 37 -20.34 -3.38 -23.31
N LEU A 38 -21.08 -3.67 -24.38
CA LEU A 38 -21.24 -5.01 -24.94
C LEU A 38 -20.12 -5.41 -25.91
N SER A 39 -19.23 -4.49 -26.27
CA SER A 39 -18.12 -4.77 -27.19
C SER A 39 -17.21 -5.86 -26.62
N PRO A 40 -17.02 -6.99 -27.32
CA PRO A 40 -16.09 -8.05 -26.91
C PRO A 40 -14.63 -7.57 -27.00
N HIS A 41 -14.37 -6.56 -27.85
CA HIS A 41 -13.08 -5.89 -27.96
C HIS A 41 -13.08 -4.64 -27.08
N LYS A 42 -13.12 -4.84 -25.76
CA LYS A 42 -12.78 -3.78 -24.83
C LYS A 42 -11.29 -3.51 -24.96
N THR A 43 -10.92 -2.67 -25.92
CA THR A 43 -9.54 -2.26 -26.12
C THR A 43 -9.11 -1.55 -24.84
N GLU A 44 -8.17 -2.16 -24.13
CA GLU A 44 -7.67 -1.57 -22.90
C GLU A 44 -7.07 -0.21 -23.22
N ALA A 45 -7.39 0.79 -22.40
CA ALA A 45 -6.83 2.11 -22.59
C ALA A 45 -5.29 1.99 -22.59
N PRO A 46 -4.56 2.72 -23.46
CA PRO A 46 -3.09 2.65 -23.50
C PRO A 46 -2.43 2.88 -22.13
N ARG A 47 -3.09 3.68 -21.29
CA ARG A 47 -2.70 3.90 -19.90
C ARG A 47 -2.79 2.63 -19.04
N ALA A 48 -3.84 1.83 -19.20
CA ALA A 48 -4.02 0.59 -18.45
C ALA A 48 -2.95 -0.45 -18.82
N VAL A 49 -2.59 -0.54 -20.11
CA VAL A 49 -1.49 -1.38 -20.58
C VAL A 49 -0.17 -0.93 -19.96
N ARG A 50 0.17 0.36 -20.05
CA ARG A 50 1.38 0.92 -19.45
C ARG A 50 1.44 0.75 -17.94
N ASP A 51 0.32 0.96 -17.25
CA ASP A 51 0.23 0.79 -15.80
C ASP A 51 0.49 -0.66 -15.39
N ARG A 52 0.03 -1.64 -16.19
CA ARG A 52 0.28 -3.07 -15.95
C ARG A 52 1.75 -3.42 -16.13
N GLU A 53 2.37 -2.96 -17.20
CA GLU A 53 3.81 -3.15 -17.45
C GLU A 53 4.63 -2.54 -16.30
N MET A 54 4.31 -1.30 -15.93
CA MET A 54 4.98 -0.59 -14.83
C MET A 54 4.77 -1.29 -13.49
N LEU A 55 3.59 -1.85 -13.25
CA LEU A 55 3.31 -2.61 -12.02
C LEU A 55 4.18 -3.88 -11.95
N GLY A 56 4.46 -4.53 -13.08
CA GLY A 56 5.41 -5.64 -13.15
C GLY A 56 6.79 -5.24 -12.65
N GLU A 57 7.32 -4.12 -13.15
CA GLU A 57 8.63 -3.59 -12.74
C GLU A 57 8.66 -3.17 -11.26
N ILE A 58 7.56 -2.55 -10.77
CA ILE A 58 7.39 -2.20 -9.36
C ILE A 58 7.47 -3.45 -8.47
N ARG A 59 6.79 -4.53 -8.85
CA ARG A 59 6.81 -5.81 -8.11
C ARG A 59 8.21 -6.41 -8.08
N THR A 60 8.90 -6.43 -9.22
CA THR A 60 10.29 -6.92 -9.30
C THR A 60 11.20 -6.13 -8.36
N VAL A 61 11.20 -4.80 -8.45
CA VAL A 61 12.02 -3.94 -7.58
C VAL A 61 11.65 -4.12 -6.09
N HIS A 62 10.36 -4.26 -5.76
CA HIS A 62 9.93 -4.48 -4.38
C HIS A 62 10.42 -5.83 -3.85
N ALA A 63 10.29 -6.90 -4.63
CA ALA A 63 10.74 -8.25 -4.29
C ALA A 63 12.27 -8.34 -4.18
N ASP A 64 13.01 -7.76 -5.14
CA ASP A 64 14.48 -7.69 -5.13
C ASP A 64 15.03 -7.02 -3.85
N ASN A 65 14.24 -6.12 -3.27
CA ASN A 65 14.58 -5.39 -2.04
C ASN A 65 13.85 -5.94 -0.81
N LEU A 66 13.49 -7.23 -0.83
CA LEU A 66 12.88 -7.97 0.29
C LEU A 66 11.61 -7.31 0.85
N GLY A 67 10.88 -6.56 0.03
CA GLY A 67 9.70 -5.79 0.43
C GLY A 67 9.98 -4.59 1.35
N VAL A 68 11.25 -4.25 1.58
CA VAL A 68 11.64 -3.11 2.43
C VAL A 68 11.33 -1.77 1.76
N TYR A 69 11.40 -1.72 0.43
CA TYR A 69 11.31 -0.46 -0.29
C TYR A 69 9.86 0.02 -0.42
N GLY A 70 9.57 1.21 0.12
CA GLY A 70 8.32 1.92 -0.15
C GLY A 70 8.38 2.70 -1.46
N ALA A 71 7.27 3.32 -1.85
CA ALA A 71 7.11 4.01 -3.14
C ALA A 71 8.24 4.98 -3.50
N ARG A 72 8.79 5.73 -2.54
CA ARG A 72 9.92 6.64 -2.79
C ARG A 72 11.19 5.91 -3.20
N LYS A 73 11.51 4.79 -2.56
CA LYS A 73 12.71 3.99 -2.85
C LYS A 73 12.54 3.18 -4.13
N VAL A 74 11.35 2.60 -4.33
CA VAL A 74 10.98 1.91 -5.58
C VAL A 74 11.08 2.88 -6.76
N HIS A 75 10.51 4.08 -6.66
CA HIS A 75 10.63 5.11 -7.69
C HIS A 75 12.09 5.47 -7.98
N ALA A 76 12.91 5.70 -6.95
CA ALA A 76 14.32 5.99 -7.15
C ALA A 76 15.06 4.86 -7.89
N GLU A 77 14.75 3.61 -7.57
CA GLU A 77 15.34 2.45 -8.23
C GLU A 77 14.87 2.28 -9.67
N LEU A 78 13.58 2.51 -9.94
CA LEU A 78 13.04 2.53 -11.29
C LEU A 78 13.71 3.62 -12.15
N CYS A 79 13.92 4.81 -11.60
CA CYS A 79 14.67 5.86 -12.29
C CYS A 79 16.13 5.45 -12.58
N ARG A 80 16.81 4.74 -11.67
CA ARG A 80 18.17 4.20 -11.90
C ARG A 80 18.20 3.15 -13.00
N LYS A 81 17.14 2.34 -13.11
CA LYS A 81 16.95 1.37 -14.20
C LYS A 81 16.51 2.03 -15.53
N GLY A 82 16.33 3.36 -15.56
CA GLY A 82 16.00 4.12 -16.78
C GLY A 82 14.51 4.33 -17.03
N PHE A 83 13.63 3.96 -16.10
CA PHE A 83 12.19 4.17 -16.27
C PHE A 83 11.79 5.63 -16.00
N GLY A 84 11.13 6.24 -16.99
CA GLY A 84 10.54 7.59 -16.90
C GLY A 84 9.14 7.60 -16.29
N VAL A 85 9.00 7.24 -15.02
CA VAL A 85 7.70 7.18 -14.32
C VAL A 85 7.60 8.25 -13.24
N ALA A 86 6.44 8.91 -13.15
CA ALA A 86 6.19 9.87 -12.08
C ALA A 86 6.01 9.16 -10.74
N ARG A 87 6.54 9.73 -9.65
CA ARG A 87 6.41 9.19 -8.29
C ARG A 87 4.95 8.90 -7.88
N CYS A 88 4.03 9.80 -8.21
CA CYS A 88 2.60 9.61 -7.92
C CYS A 88 1.98 8.39 -8.63
N THR A 89 2.54 7.99 -9.78
CA THR A 89 2.13 6.76 -10.49
C THR A 89 2.60 5.53 -9.72
N VAL A 90 3.85 5.52 -9.25
CA VAL A 90 4.37 4.43 -8.41
C VAL A 90 3.56 4.31 -7.12
N GLU A 91 3.30 5.43 -6.43
CA GLU A 91 2.49 5.46 -5.20
C GLU A 91 1.08 4.89 -5.44
N ARG A 92 0.41 5.34 -6.51
CA ARG A 92 -0.93 4.86 -6.88
C ARG A 92 -0.93 3.36 -7.20
N LEU A 93 0.02 2.89 -8.00
CA LEU A 93 0.09 1.48 -8.42
C LEU A 93 0.44 0.57 -7.25
N MET A 94 1.41 0.94 -6.42
CA MET A 94 1.72 0.19 -5.19
C MET A 94 0.52 0.12 -4.26
N LYS A 95 -0.21 1.22 -4.06
CA LYS A 95 -1.42 1.23 -3.22
C LYS A 95 -2.52 0.32 -3.79
N ALA A 96 -2.76 0.38 -5.10
CA ALA A 96 -3.75 -0.46 -5.78
C ALA A 96 -3.40 -1.96 -5.68
N ASP A 97 -2.11 -2.28 -5.64
CA ASP A 97 -1.60 -3.65 -5.56
C ASP A 97 -1.35 -4.14 -4.11
N GLY A 98 -1.57 -3.30 -3.11
CA GLY A 98 -1.31 -3.63 -1.70
C GLY A 98 0.17 -3.68 -1.30
N LEU A 99 1.06 -3.19 -2.16
CA LEU A 99 2.49 -3.12 -1.87
C LEU A 99 2.80 -1.95 -0.94
N GLN A 100 3.54 -2.24 0.12
CA GLN A 100 4.02 -1.26 1.08
C GLN A 100 5.48 -1.53 1.44
N GLY A 101 6.22 -0.46 1.71
CA GLY A 101 7.58 -0.57 2.25
C GLY A 101 7.55 -0.69 3.76
N ILE A 102 8.56 -1.36 4.31
CA ILE A 102 8.72 -1.46 5.75
C ILE A 102 9.23 -0.10 6.29
N PRO A 103 8.47 0.60 7.14
CA PRO A 103 8.99 1.78 7.81
C PRO A 103 10.13 1.36 8.73
N ARG A 104 11.18 2.17 8.80
CA ARG A 104 12.22 1.99 9.81
C ARG A 104 11.60 2.32 11.17
N LEU A 105 11.01 1.34 11.86
CA LEU A 105 10.63 1.52 13.25
C LEU A 105 11.90 1.91 14.02
N LYS A 106 11.83 2.96 14.84
CA LYS A 106 12.81 3.12 15.92
C LYS A 106 12.75 1.81 16.69
N THR A 107 13.84 1.05 16.71
CA THR A 107 13.97 -0.14 17.57
C THR A 107 13.41 0.23 18.93
N ARG A 108 12.34 -0.44 19.36
CA ARG A 108 11.86 -0.30 20.72
C ARG A 108 12.98 -0.86 21.57
N LYS A 109 13.76 0.00 22.24
CA LYS A 109 14.69 -0.43 23.30
C LYS A 109 13.81 -0.98 24.42
N THR A 110 13.47 -2.26 24.35
CA THR A 110 12.88 -2.97 25.47
C THR A 110 14.05 -3.36 26.36
N THR A 111 14.21 -2.67 27.51
CA THR A 111 15.16 -3.00 28.59
C THR A 111 14.87 -4.36 29.25
N ARG A 112 14.01 -5.19 28.65
CA ARG A 112 13.75 -6.58 29.02
C ARG A 112 14.45 -7.45 27.99
N SER A 113 15.69 -7.84 28.26
CA SER A 113 16.34 -8.94 27.56
C SER A 113 15.74 -10.24 28.09
N GLU A 114 14.87 -10.89 27.32
CA GLU A 114 14.71 -12.34 27.50
C GLU A 114 16.01 -12.98 26.99
N GLY A 115 16.77 -13.64 27.87
CA GLY A 115 18.04 -14.28 27.51
C GLY A 115 19.29 -13.41 27.68
N ALA A 116 19.41 -12.67 28.79
CA ALA A 116 20.70 -12.06 29.12
C ALA A 116 21.78 -13.15 29.28
N GLU A 117 22.88 -13.04 28.54
CA GLU A 117 24.04 -13.95 28.63
C GLU A 117 24.73 -13.89 30.00
N THR A 118 24.47 -12.84 30.77
CA THR A 118 25.04 -12.61 32.11
C THR A 118 23.97 -12.61 33.19
N PRO A 119 24.28 -13.05 34.43
CA PRO A 119 23.36 -12.96 35.55
C PRO A 119 22.87 -11.53 35.75
N GLN A 120 21.55 -11.33 35.64
CA GLN A 120 20.95 -10.03 35.89
C GLN A 120 20.93 -9.76 37.41
N PRO A 121 21.33 -8.57 37.87
CA PRO A 121 21.14 -8.19 39.26
C PRO A 121 19.66 -8.32 39.65
N ALA A 122 19.38 -8.91 40.82
CA ALA A 122 18.02 -9.07 41.29
C ALA A 122 17.35 -7.69 41.43
N ASP A 123 16.15 -7.54 40.87
CA ASP A 123 15.30 -6.37 41.11
C ASP A 123 14.76 -6.41 42.54
N ARG A 124 15.52 -5.81 43.47
CA ARG A 124 15.19 -5.79 44.91
C ARG A 124 13.93 -5.00 45.23
N VAL A 125 13.47 -4.15 44.31
CA VAL A 125 12.33 -3.25 44.53
C VAL A 125 11.14 -3.58 43.64
N LYS A 126 11.24 -4.62 42.80
CA LYS A 126 10.17 -5.11 41.91
C LYS A 126 9.53 -3.97 41.11
N ARG A 127 10.37 -3.05 40.59
CA ARG A 127 9.96 -1.85 39.84
C ARG A 127 9.08 -0.85 40.62
N GLN A 128 9.06 -0.91 41.96
CA GLN A 128 8.41 0.09 42.80
C GLN A 128 9.40 1.21 43.17
N PHE A 129 9.31 2.34 42.46
CA PHE A 129 10.23 3.47 42.61
C PHE A 129 9.73 4.57 43.56
N THR A 130 8.60 4.34 44.22
CA THR A 130 8.03 5.28 45.19
C THR A 130 8.56 4.98 46.59
N ALA A 131 9.03 6.01 47.30
CA ALA A 131 9.51 5.92 48.68
C ALA A 131 8.71 6.84 49.62
N GLN A 132 8.55 6.42 50.89
CA GLN A 132 7.78 7.18 51.90
C GLN A 132 8.59 8.30 52.57
N ALA A 133 9.92 8.26 52.46
CA ALA A 133 10.83 9.27 53.02
C ALA A 133 12.09 9.40 52.16
N PRO A 134 12.80 10.54 52.22
CA PRO A 134 14.13 10.68 51.64
C PRO A 134 15.08 9.60 52.17
N ASN A 135 16.07 9.21 51.36
CA ASN A 135 17.09 8.23 51.73
C ASN A 135 16.59 6.80 51.98
N ALA A 136 15.31 6.49 51.73
CA ALA A 136 14.75 5.14 51.88
C ALA A 136 14.88 4.27 50.61
N LEU A 137 15.08 4.89 49.44
CA LEU A 137 15.28 4.23 48.16
C LEU A 137 16.27 5.00 47.31
N TRP A 138 17.27 4.30 46.78
CA TRP A 138 18.30 4.86 45.90
C TRP A 138 18.14 4.24 44.53
N VAL A 139 17.89 5.06 43.52
CA VAL A 139 17.75 4.64 42.13
C VAL A 139 18.89 5.25 41.34
N ALA A 140 19.56 4.44 40.53
CA ALA A 140 20.53 4.91 39.55
C ALA A 140 19.97 4.71 38.15
N ASP A 141 20.17 5.69 37.28
CA ASP A 141 19.92 5.57 35.85
C ASP A 141 21.26 5.60 35.09
N LEU A 142 21.33 4.87 33.98
CA LEU A 142 22.43 4.95 33.04
C LEU A 142 21.96 5.60 31.76
N THR A 143 22.44 6.82 31.52
CA THR A 143 22.24 7.50 30.24
C THR A 143 23.46 7.28 29.35
N TYR A 144 23.25 6.59 28.22
CA TYR A 144 24.28 6.46 27.19
C TYR A 144 24.41 7.77 26.42
N ILE A 145 25.61 8.35 26.45
CA ILE A 145 25.94 9.53 25.65
C ILE A 145 26.55 9.06 24.33
N ARG A 146 25.90 9.41 23.22
CA ARG A 146 26.37 9.05 21.88
C ARG A 146 27.69 9.76 21.57
N THR A 147 28.68 8.97 21.17
CA THR A 147 30.00 9.49 20.76
C THR A 147 30.12 9.53 19.24
N HIS A 148 31.15 10.20 18.73
CA HIS A 148 31.43 10.21 17.28
C HIS A 148 31.88 8.84 16.76
N SER A 149 32.42 8.00 17.64
CA SER A 149 32.85 6.63 17.37
C SER A 149 31.72 5.60 17.44
N GLY A 150 30.53 5.96 17.92
CA GLY A 150 29.39 5.05 17.98
C GLY A 150 28.53 5.19 19.24
N TRP A 151 27.82 4.10 19.54
CA TRP A 151 27.07 3.89 20.77
C TRP A 151 27.94 3.22 21.83
#